data_AF-A0A0L0UIT0-F1
#
_entry.id   AF-A0A0L0UIT0-F1
#
_cell.length_a   1.000
_cell.length_b   1.000
_cell.length_c   1.000
_cell.angle_alpha   90.00
_cell.angle_beta   90.00
_cell.angle_gamma   90.00
#
_symmetry.space_group_name_H-M   'P 1'
#
loop_
_entity.id
_entity.type
_entity.pdbx_description
1 polymer ?
#
loop_
_entity_poly.entity_id
_entity_poly.type
_entity_poly.pdbx_seq_one_letter_code
_entity_poly.pdbx_strand_id
1 'polypeptide(L)'
;FYELFSIAPDNQKISAFLDYILANFIDNDSRYPPHLWAEPPSNEPRTTNGPESYHRHLKDQFYNPHPSIYNFIEVIKEHQAEVYLKLQSIGQKSTNRKSKVVSNTKT
;
A
#
# COMPACT_ATOMS: atom_id res chain seq x y z
N PHE A 1 15.68 17.46 -3.79
CA PHE A 1 14.28 17.94 -3.78
C PHE A 1 14.21 19.46 -3.76
N TYR A 2 14.85 20.12 -2.79
CA TYR A 2 14.88 21.59 -2.69
C TYR A 2 15.38 22.32 -3.95
N GLU A 3 16.38 21.77 -4.65
CA GLU A 3 16.83 22.32 -5.94
C GLU A 3 15.72 22.30 -7.01
N LEU A 4 14.94 21.22 -7.05
CA LEU A 4 13.80 21.02 -7.95
C LEU A 4 12.66 22.00 -7.63
N PHE A 5 12.44 22.30 -6.35
CA PHE A 5 11.50 23.33 -5.91
C PHE A 5 11.93 24.72 -6.36
N SER A 6 13.24 25.02 -6.34
CA SER A 6 13.75 26.35 -6.70
C SER A 6 13.61 26.71 -8.18
N ILE A 7 13.52 25.70 -9.05
CA ILE A 7 13.35 25.88 -10.51
C ILE A 7 11.92 25.64 -10.98
N ALA A 8 10.99 25.39 -10.04
CA ALA A 8 9.59 25.15 -10.38
C ALA A 8 8.97 26.41 -11.01
N PRO A 9 8.11 26.28 -12.03
CA PRO A 9 7.38 27.41 -12.58
C PRO A 9 6.52 28.09 -11.52
N ASP A 10 6.39 29.41 -11.59
CA ASP A 10 5.52 30.18 -10.70
C ASP A 10 4.05 29.90 -11.01
N ASN A 11 3.52 28.87 -10.36
CA ASN A 11 2.16 28.40 -10.52
C ASN A 11 1.66 27.82 -9.20
N GLN A 12 0.60 28.41 -8.68
CA GLN A 12 0.02 28.04 -7.39
C GLN A 12 -0.34 26.55 -7.28
N LYS A 13 -0.80 25.91 -8.37
CA LYS A 13 -1.12 24.47 -8.35
C LYS A 13 0.13 23.61 -8.22
N ILE A 14 1.22 24.03 -8.86
CA ILE A 14 2.52 23.35 -8.78
C ILE A 14 3.09 23.53 -7.38
N SER A 15 3.08 24.75 -6.84
CA SER A 15 3.54 25.02 -5.46
C SER A 15 2.76 24.18 -4.44
N ALA A 16 1.42 24.16 -4.52
CA ALA A 16 0.59 23.37 -3.61
C ALA A 16 0.87 21.86 -3.70
N PHE A 17 1.13 21.34 -4.91
CA PHE A 17 1.54 19.95 -5.10
C PHE A 17 2.90 19.67 -4.47
N LEU A 18 3.88 20.54 -4.70
CA LEU A 18 5.22 20.37 -4.15
C LEU A 18 5.25 20.50 -2.63
N ASP A 19 4.48 21.41 -2.04
CA ASP A 19 4.31 21.55 -0.59
C ASP A 19 3.71 20.28 0.01
N TYR A 20 2.71 19.68 -0.66
CA TYR A 20 2.15 18.39 -0.25
C TYR A 20 3.21 17.29 -0.26
N ILE A 21 4.04 17.22 -1.31
CA ILE A 21 5.11 16.22 -1.41
C ILE A 21 6.16 16.45 -0.31
N LEU A 22 6.56 17.69 -0.07
CA LEU A 22 7.52 18.05 0.98
C LEU A 22 7.04 17.55 2.35
N ALA A 23 5.82 17.95 2.73
CA ALA A 23 5.23 17.66 4.02
C ALA A 23 4.89 16.18 4.25
N ASN A 24 4.59 15.41 3.18
CA ASN A 24 4.15 14.02 3.31
C ASN A 24 5.24 12.98 3.02
N PHE A 25 6.27 13.33 2.24
CA PHE A 25 7.24 12.33 1.74
C PHE A 25 8.72 12.70 1.94
N ILE A 26 9.08 13.99 1.98
CA ILE A 26 10.48 14.43 1.96
C ILE A 26 10.97 14.80 3.36
N ASP A 27 10.17 15.50 4.14
CA ASP A 27 10.55 15.87 5.50
C ASP A 27 10.81 14.62 6.36
N ASN A 28 11.79 14.71 7.26
CA ASN A 28 12.13 13.59 8.14
C ASN A 28 10.98 13.22 9.08
N ASP A 29 10.17 14.20 9.48
CA ASP A 29 8.98 14.03 10.31
C ASP A 29 7.69 13.84 9.48
N SER A 30 7.83 13.64 8.17
CA SER A 30 6.67 13.43 7.31
C SER A 30 5.95 12.12 7.60
N ARG A 31 4.73 11.97 7.08
CA ARG A 31 3.95 10.73 7.25
C ARG A 31 4.63 9.53 6.57
N TYR A 32 5.38 9.76 5.50
CA TYR A 32 6.06 8.74 4.70
C TYR A 32 7.51 9.16 4.41
N PRO A 33 8.39 9.19 5.43
CA PRO A 33 9.73 9.76 5.31
C PRO A 33 10.63 8.97 4.35
N PRO A 34 11.69 9.59 3.81
CA PRO A 34 12.55 9.00 2.78
C PRO A 34 13.12 7.63 3.15
N HIS A 35 13.43 7.37 4.41
CA HIS A 35 13.97 6.06 4.81
C HIS A 35 12.98 4.90 4.60
N LEU A 36 11.67 5.15 4.43
CA LEU A 36 10.69 4.10 4.13
C LEU A 36 10.67 3.70 2.65
N TRP A 37 11.01 4.61 1.74
CA TRP A 37 10.81 4.43 0.29
C TRP A 37 12.06 4.68 -0.58
N ALA A 38 13.07 5.36 -0.04
CA ALA A 38 14.36 5.68 -0.65
C ALA A 38 15.55 5.13 0.18
N GLU A 39 15.33 4.03 0.91
CA GLU A 39 16.42 3.34 1.59
C GLU A 39 17.47 2.85 0.58
N PRO A 40 18.78 2.98 0.89
CA PRO A 40 19.83 2.43 0.04
C PRO A 40 19.63 0.92 -0.20
N PRO A 41 19.99 0.41 -1.38
CA PRO A 41 19.92 -1.03 -1.64
C PRO A 41 20.75 -1.78 -0.59
N SER A 42 20.10 -2.73 0.08
CA SER A 42 20.70 -3.58 1.11
C SER A 42 21.09 -4.95 0.53
N ASN A 43 22.01 -5.67 1.19
CA ASN A 43 22.37 -7.05 0.85
C ASN A 43 21.21 -8.04 1.02
N GLU A 44 20.18 -7.65 1.77
CA GLU A 44 18.85 -8.28 1.78
C GLU A 44 17.95 -7.46 0.85
N PRO A 45 17.79 -7.83 -0.43
CA PRO A 45 16.97 -7.07 -1.36
C PRO A 45 15.53 -7.06 -0.87
N ARG A 46 14.97 -5.86 -0.66
CA ARG A 46 13.53 -5.71 -0.40
C ARG A 46 12.79 -6.22 -1.63
N THR A 47 12.10 -7.36 -1.51
CA THR A 47 11.35 -7.93 -2.62
C THR A 47 10.05 -7.14 -2.83
N THR A 48 9.71 -6.82 -4.07
CA THR A 48 8.44 -6.18 -4.47
C THR A 48 7.25 -7.14 -4.43
N ASN A 49 7.43 -8.38 -3.97
CA ASN A 49 6.42 -9.43 -3.90
C ASN A 49 5.12 -8.98 -3.21
N GLY A 50 5.21 -8.19 -2.13
CA GLY A 50 4.04 -7.68 -1.41
C GLY A 50 3.19 -6.74 -2.28
N PRO A 51 3.75 -5.58 -2.69
CA PRO A 51 3.08 -4.67 -3.61
C PRO A 51 2.61 -5.33 -4.91
N GLU A 52 3.44 -6.19 -5.53
CA GLU A 52 3.07 -6.90 -6.75
C GLU A 52 1.89 -7.86 -6.55
N SER A 53 1.88 -8.60 -5.44
CA SER A 53 0.76 -9.48 -5.09
C SER A 53 -0.51 -8.68 -4.84
N TYR A 54 -0.41 -7.54 -4.14
CA TYR A 54 -1.53 -6.62 -3.93
C TYR A 54 -2.08 -6.10 -5.26
N HIS A 55 -1.23 -5.57 -6.13
CA HIS A 55 -1.66 -5.03 -7.42
C HIS A 55 -2.27 -6.10 -8.33
N ARG A 56 -1.74 -7.32 -8.30
CA ARG A 56 -2.33 -8.47 -9.02
C ARG A 56 -3.72 -8.79 -8.50
N HIS A 57 -3.87 -8.92 -7.18
CA HIS A 57 -5.16 -9.22 -6.55
C HIS A 57 -6.20 -8.13 -6.82
N LEU A 58 -5.80 -6.86 -6.74
CA LEU A 58 -6.66 -5.73 -7.04
C LEU A 58 -7.07 -5.70 -8.51
N LYS A 59 -6.12 -5.98 -9.43
CA LYS A 59 -6.41 -6.11 -10.86
C LYS A 59 -7.48 -7.17 -11.12
N ASP A 60 -7.40 -8.32 -10.44
CA ASP A 60 -8.35 -9.42 -10.61
C ASP A 60 -9.78 -9.06 -10.14
N GLN A 61 -9.97 -7.98 -9.39
CA GLN A 61 -11.30 -7.46 -9.04
C GLN A 61 -11.97 -6.70 -10.20
N PHE A 62 -11.22 -6.34 -11.26
CA PHE A 62 -11.75 -5.66 -12.42
C PHE A 62 -11.90 -6.62 -13.61
N TYR A 63 -13.14 -6.87 -14.01
CA TYR A 63 -13.46 -7.79 -15.14
C TYR A 63 -13.21 -7.19 -16.52
N ASN A 64 -12.92 -5.88 -16.61
CA ASN A 64 -12.68 -5.17 -17.87
C ASN A 64 -11.41 -4.31 -17.73
N PRO A 65 -10.51 -4.27 -18.74
CA PRO A 65 -9.37 -3.35 -18.76
C PRO A 65 -9.75 -1.87 -18.55
N HIS A 66 -10.96 -1.48 -18.97
CA HIS A 66 -11.48 -0.12 -18.83
C HIS A 66 -12.88 -0.15 -18.19
N PRO A 67 -12.97 -0.38 -16.86
CA PRO A 67 -14.24 -0.34 -16.17
C PRO A 67 -14.80 1.08 -16.18
N SER A 68 -16.13 1.22 -16.10
CA SER A 68 -16.74 2.53 -15.89
C SER A 68 -16.23 3.14 -14.57
N ILE A 69 -16.15 4.47 -14.50
CA ILE A 69 -15.71 5.15 -13.27
C ILE A 69 -16.58 4.77 -12.06
N TYR A 70 -17.86 4.50 -12.27
CA TYR A 70 -18.79 4.08 -11.23
C TYR A 70 -18.44 2.69 -10.69
N ASN A 71 -18.24 1.71 -11.57
CA ASN A 71 -17.84 0.35 -11.19
C ASN A 71 -16.46 0.37 -10.51
N PHE A 72 -15.55 1.22 -11.00
CA PHE A 72 -14.24 1.37 -10.40
C PHE A 72 -14.33 1.85 -8.94
N ILE A 73 -15.13 2.90 -8.69
CA ILE A 73 -15.33 3.44 -7.35
C ILE A 73 -15.98 2.41 -6.42
N GLU A 74 -16.94 1.64 -6.91
CA GLU A 74 -17.63 0.60 -6.13
C GLU A 74 -16.66 -0.48 -5.65
N VAL A 75 -15.88 -1.06 -6.56
CA VAL A 75 -14.85 -2.06 -6.22
C VAL A 75 -13.82 -1.52 -5.22
N ILE A 76 -13.39 -0.26 -5.39
CA ILE A 76 -12.45 0.36 -4.45
C ILE A 76 -13.05 0.51 -3.04
N LYS A 77 -14.32 0.91 -2.94
CA LYS A 77 -15.00 1.03 -1.64
C LYS A 77 -15.16 -0.32 -0.95
N GLU A 78 -15.53 -1.36 -1.69
CA GLU A 78 -15.63 -2.72 -1.17
C GLU A 78 -14.28 -3.22 -0.66
N HIS A 79 -13.22 -3.02 -1.46
CA HIS A 79 -11.87 -3.41 -1.07
C HIS A 79 -11.39 -2.66 0.19
N GLN A 80 -11.68 -1.36 0.29
CA GLN A 80 -11.39 -0.58 1.50
C GLN A 80 -12.11 -1.14 2.72
N ALA A 81 -13.40 -1.47 2.61
CA ALA A 81 -14.17 -2.07 3.70
C ALA A 81 -13.57 -3.41 4.16
N GLU A 82 -13.17 -4.28 3.22
CA GLU A 82 -12.53 -5.55 3.52
C GLU A 82 -11.20 -5.36 4.27
N VAL A 83 -10.36 -4.43 3.80
CA VAL A 83 -9.08 -4.09 4.44
C VAL A 83 -9.30 -3.57 5.86
N TYR A 84 -10.27 -2.68 6.06
CA TYR A 84 -10.61 -2.19 7.40
C TYR A 84 -11.05 -3.31 8.34
N LEU A 85 -11.89 -4.24 7.88
CA LEU A 85 -12.32 -5.40 8.67
C LEU A 85 -11.13 -6.30 9.04
N LYS A 86 -10.23 -6.57 8.09
CA LYS A 86 -8.99 -7.33 8.36
C LYS A 86 -8.14 -6.63 9.41
N LEU A 87 -7.90 -5.33 9.28
CA LEU A 87 -7.12 -4.54 10.25
C LEU A 87 -7.73 -4.59 11.66
N GLN A 88 -9.06 -4.46 11.77
CA GLN A 88 -9.74 -4.56 13.06
C GLN A 88 -9.62 -5.97 13.66
N SER A 89 -9.66 -7.02 12.84
CA SER A 89 -9.51 -8.41 13.32
C SER A 89 -8.11 -8.77 13.82
N ILE A 90 -7.05 -8.08 13.35
CA ILE A 90 -5.66 -8.36 13.77
C ILE A 90 -5.47 -8.10 15.28
N GLY A 91 -6.23 -7.15 15.85
CA GLY A 91 -6.23 -6.88 17.30
C GLY A 91 -7.06 -7.87 18.12
N GLN A 92 -7.96 -8.62 17.50
CA GLN A 92 -8.74 -9.66 18.16
C GLN A 92 -7.96 -10.97 18.08
N LYS A 93 -7.22 -11.32 19.14
CA LYS A 93 -6.57 -12.63 19.26
C LYS A 93 -7.58 -13.72 18.92
N SER A 94 -7.42 -14.38 17.76
CA SER A 94 -8.28 -15.50 17.41
C SER A 94 -8.15 -16.57 18.49
N THR A 95 -9.21 -16.80 19.24
CA THR A 95 -9.27 -17.93 20.17
C THR A 95 -9.34 -19.20 19.32
N ASN A 96 -8.23 -19.92 19.28
CA ASN A 96 -8.11 -21.34 18.93
C ASN A 96 -8.57 -21.75 17.53
N ARG A 97 -7.66 -21.71 16.55
CA ARG A 97 -7.68 -22.72 15.48
C ARG A 97 -6.89 -23.93 15.99
N LYS A 98 -7.56 -24.94 16.56
CA LYS A 98 -6.93 -26.22 16.86
C LYS A 98 -6.37 -26.79 15.55
N SER A 99 -5.05 -26.80 15.42
CA SER A 99 -4.36 -27.54 14.37
C SER A 99 -4.76 -29.01 14.50
N LYS A 100 -5.40 -29.55 13.46
CA LYS A 100 -5.71 -30.98 13.36
C LYS A 100 -4.38 -31.70 13.19
N VAL A 101 -3.80 -32.20 14.28
CA VAL A 101 -2.62 -33.08 14.23
C VAL A 101 -3.06 -34.34 13.49
N VAL A 102 -2.65 -34.47 12.23
CA VAL A 102 -2.79 -35.71 11.48
C VAL A 102 -1.71 -36.65 12.00
N SER A 103 -2.10 -37.57 12.88
CA SER A 103 -1.25 -38.68 13.31
C SER A 103 -1.14 -39.69 12.15
N ASN A 104 -0.04 -39.66 11.42
CA ASN A 104 0.33 -40.74 10.51
C ASN A 104 0.81 -41.95 11.34
N THR A 105 -0.10 -42.85 11.70
CA THR A 105 0.25 -44.22 12.09
C THR A 105 0.53 -45.01 10.81
N LYS A 106 1.80 -45.25 10.50
CA LYS A 106 2.22 -46.29 9.56
C LYS A 106 2.21 -47.63 10.31
N THR A 107 1.35 -48.54 9.87
CA THR A 107 1.55 -50.00 9.99
C THR A 107 2.39 -50.49 8.82
#